data_AF-A0A5E6TXS6-F1
#
_entry.id   AF-A0A5E6TXS6-F1
#
_cell.length_a   1.000
_cell.length_b   1.000
_cell.length_c   1.000
_cell.angle_alpha   90.00
_cell.angle_beta   90.00
_cell.angle_gamma   90.00
#
_symmetry.space_group_name_H-M   'P 1'
#
loop_
_entity.id
_entity.type
_entity.pdbx_description
1 polymer ?
#
loop_
_entity_poly.entity_id
_entity_poly.type
_entity_poly.pdbx_seq_one_letter_code
_entity_poly.pdbx_strand_id
1 'polypeptide(L)'
;MTDRELLKLAARAAEYELIEWTDAWQSDPGNPQIAKQGFVMLVDEHRVLWNPLVDDGDALRLAVKLRIHIDCAFLCAMPRDLFGKNPDDWTDGSDLDTDDEYESMRRAIVRTVAKIGKSKCAPANLQASIKRPAEPGVKG
;
A
#
# COMPACT_ATOMS: atom_id res chain seq x y z
N MET A 1 9.39 -0.62 -11.91
CA MET A 1 8.05 0.00 -11.83
C MET A 1 8.25 1.43 -11.38
N THR A 2 7.65 2.41 -12.05
CA THR A 2 7.77 3.82 -11.64
C THR A 2 6.97 4.09 -10.36
N ASP A 3 7.34 5.12 -9.59
CA ASP A 3 6.57 5.52 -8.40
C ASP A 3 5.11 5.87 -8.75
N ARG A 4 4.88 6.49 -9.90
CA ARG A 4 3.52 6.76 -10.39
C ARG A 4 2.71 5.48 -10.64
N GLU A 5 3.30 4.46 -11.27
CA GLU A 5 2.63 3.16 -11.50
C GLU A 5 2.40 2.41 -10.18
N LEU A 6 3.39 2.44 -9.28
CA LEU A 6 3.31 1.87 -7.94
C LEU A 6 2.10 2.43 -7.19
N LEU A 7 1.95 3.75 -7.18
CA LEU A 7 0.84 4.44 -6.54
C LEU A 7 -0.52 4.13 -7.18
N LYS A 8 -0.61 4.02 -8.52
CA LYS A 8 -1.85 3.60 -9.20
C LYS A 8 -2.29 2.19 -8.78
N LEU A 9 -1.36 1.25 -8.69
CA LEU A 9 -1.66 -0.11 -8.25
C LEU A 9 -2.11 -0.12 -6.78
N ALA A 10 -1.46 0.67 -5.94
CA ALA A 10 -1.82 0.78 -4.54
C ALA A 10 -3.22 1.37 -4.34
N ALA A 11 -3.54 2.47 -5.05
CA ALA A 11 -4.88 3.07 -5.05
C ALA A 11 -5.94 2.09 -5.54
N ARG A 12 -5.65 1.30 -6.59
CA ARG A 12 -6.54 0.24 -7.07
C ARG A 12 -6.80 -0.83 -6.01
N ALA A 13 -5.79 -1.23 -5.26
CA ALA A 13 -5.96 -2.19 -4.17
C ALA A 13 -6.90 -1.64 -3.09
N ALA A 14 -6.72 -0.37 -2.73
CA ALA A 14 -7.49 0.36 -1.73
C ALA A 14 -8.82 0.94 -2.25
N GLU A 15 -9.16 0.73 -3.52
CA GLU A 15 -10.38 1.27 -4.16
C GLU A 15 -10.50 2.79 -3.99
N TYR A 16 -9.37 3.49 -4.15
CA TYR A 16 -9.35 4.95 -4.21
C TYR A 16 -9.58 5.44 -5.63
N GLU A 17 -10.44 6.45 -5.76
CA GLU A 17 -10.65 7.17 -7.00
C GLU A 17 -9.61 8.28 -7.13
N LEU A 18 -8.71 8.12 -8.11
CA LEU A 18 -7.67 9.10 -8.40
C LEU A 18 -8.16 10.06 -9.49
N ILE A 19 -8.04 11.35 -9.26
CA ILE A 19 -8.45 12.38 -10.24
C ILE A 19 -7.33 12.62 -11.24
N GLU A 20 -6.20 13.16 -10.76
CA GLU A 20 -5.10 13.60 -11.60
C GLU A 20 -3.77 13.43 -10.89
N TRP A 21 -2.69 13.32 -11.67
CA TRP A 21 -1.33 13.37 -11.15
C TRP A 21 -0.84 14.81 -11.19
N THR A 22 -0.21 15.25 -10.10
CA THR A 22 0.43 16.57 -10.02
C THR A 22 1.87 16.40 -9.57
N ASP A 23 2.75 17.22 -10.13
CA ASP A 23 4.16 17.33 -9.77
C ASP A 23 4.45 18.54 -8.88
N ALA A 24 3.46 19.41 -8.64
CA ALA A 24 3.64 20.72 -8.02
C ALA A 24 2.48 21.11 -7.10
N TRP A 25 2.05 20.20 -6.23
CA TRP A 25 1.05 20.55 -5.22
C TRP A 25 1.66 21.48 -4.17
N GLN A 26 1.21 22.74 -4.17
CA GLN A 26 1.60 23.72 -3.16
C GLN A 26 0.77 23.45 -1.90
N SER A 27 1.42 23.02 -0.82
CA SER A 27 0.80 23.15 0.51
C SER A 27 0.53 24.62 0.79
N ASP A 28 -0.57 24.89 1.50
CA ASP A 28 -1.08 26.16 2.04
C ASP A 28 -0.15 27.40 1.91
N PRO A 29 -0.61 28.60 1.48
CA PRO A 29 0.22 29.76 1.14
C PRO A 29 1.22 30.27 2.20
N GLY A 30 1.17 29.73 3.43
CA GLY A 30 2.09 30.03 4.53
C GLY A 30 3.25 29.05 4.71
N ASN A 31 3.34 27.96 3.93
CA ASN A 31 4.45 27.00 4.04
C ASN A 31 5.17 26.83 2.69
N PRO A 32 6.30 27.55 2.46
CA PRO A 32 7.08 27.43 1.24
C PRO A 32 7.94 26.16 1.28
N GLN A 33 7.31 24.99 1.12
CA GLN A 33 8.01 23.70 1.03
C GLN A 33 7.59 22.93 -0.22
N ILE A 34 8.59 22.75 -1.08
CA ILE A 34 8.82 21.72 -2.10
C ILE A 34 7.54 21.10 -2.69
N ALA A 35 7.29 21.43 -3.96
CA ALA A 35 6.40 20.70 -4.86
C ALA A 35 6.40 19.19 -4.58
N LYS A 36 5.37 18.69 -3.88
CA LYS A 36 5.19 17.26 -3.63
C LYS A 36 4.46 16.66 -4.82
N GLN A 37 5.04 15.63 -5.41
CA GLN A 37 4.39 14.85 -6.45
C GLN A 37 3.35 13.92 -5.80
N GLY A 38 2.26 13.62 -6.50
CA GLY A 38 1.25 12.69 -6.00
C GLY A 38 -0.02 12.67 -6.83
N PHE A 39 -1.01 11.91 -6.37
CA PHE A 39 -2.34 11.93 -6.96
C PHE A 39 -3.27 12.83 -6.15
N VAL A 40 -4.14 13.56 -6.84
CA VAL A 40 -5.25 14.27 -6.19
C VAL A 40 -6.41 13.29 -6.02
N MET A 41 -6.96 13.23 -4.80
CA MET A 41 -8.18 12.48 -4.47
C MET A 41 -9.26 13.44 -3.95
N LEU A 42 -10.53 13.02 -4.02
CA LEU A 42 -11.63 13.68 -3.33
C LEU A 42 -11.88 13.00 -1.99
N VAL A 43 -11.83 13.77 -0.90
CA VAL A 43 -12.24 13.35 0.44
C VAL A 43 -13.21 14.39 0.96
N ASP A 44 -14.46 14.01 1.19
CA ASP A 44 -15.52 14.90 1.69
C ASP A 44 -15.58 16.25 0.93
N GLU A 45 -15.63 16.18 -0.41
CA GLU A 45 -15.65 17.34 -1.33
C GLU A 45 -14.35 18.16 -1.41
N HIS A 46 -13.33 17.82 -0.62
CA HIS A 46 -12.03 18.47 -0.64
C HIS A 46 -11.02 17.72 -1.52
N ARG A 47 -10.24 18.48 -2.31
CA ARG A 47 -9.10 17.94 -3.05
C ARG A 47 -7.91 17.77 -2.12
N VAL A 48 -7.44 16.55 -1.96
CA VAL A 48 -6.31 16.22 -1.09
C VAL A 48 -5.22 15.56 -1.93
N LEU A 49 -3.97 15.97 -1.72
CA LEU A 49 -2.82 15.29 -2.29
C LEU A 49 -2.59 13.98 -1.54
N TRP A 50 -2.50 12.90 -2.29
CA TRP A 50 -2.23 11.56 -1.80
C TRP A 50 -0.89 11.07 -2.33
N ASN A 51 0.04 10.83 -1.41
CA ASN A 51 1.30 10.20 -1.74
C ASN A 51 1.86 9.42 -0.53
N PRO A 52 1.50 8.12 -0.40
CA PRO A 52 2.00 7.28 0.68
C PRO A 52 3.50 6.97 0.61
N LEU A 53 4.24 7.42 -0.42
CA LEU A 53 5.71 7.31 -0.43
C LEU A 53 6.39 8.41 0.38
N VAL A 54 5.69 9.51 0.67
CA VAL A 54 6.23 10.66 1.42
C VAL A 54 5.31 11.14 2.55
N ASP A 55 4.13 10.52 2.71
CA ASP A 55 3.18 10.75 3.79
C ASP A 55 2.94 9.46 4.58
N ASP A 56 3.37 9.45 5.85
CA ASP A 56 3.25 8.29 6.74
C ASP A 56 1.79 7.94 7.04
N GLY A 57 0.92 8.94 7.10
CA GLY A 57 -0.49 8.75 7.36
C GLY A 57 -1.18 8.01 6.22
N ASP A 58 -0.87 8.36 4.98
CA ASP A 58 -1.37 7.66 3.80
C ASP A 58 -0.86 6.22 3.73
N ALA A 59 0.42 6.00 4.02
CA ALA A 59 1.00 4.65 4.07
C ALA A 59 0.32 3.80 5.16
N LEU A 60 0.15 4.33 6.36
CA LEU A 60 -0.48 3.61 7.46
C LEU A 60 -1.97 3.35 7.18
N ARG A 61 -2.70 4.30 6.59
CA ARG A 61 -4.10 4.09 6.16
C ARG A 61 -4.22 2.94 5.18
N LEU A 62 -3.31 2.85 4.20
CA LEU A 62 -3.26 1.70 3.28
C LEU A 62 -3.02 0.39 4.04
N ALA A 63 -2.05 0.37 4.95
CA ALA A 63 -1.71 -0.82 5.72
C ALA A 63 -2.91 -1.32 6.54
N VAL A 64 -3.60 -0.42 7.23
CA VAL A 64 -4.80 -0.76 8.02
C VAL A 64 -5.94 -1.22 7.11
N LYS A 65 -6.24 -0.47 6.04
CA LYS A 65 -7.34 -0.76 5.13
C LYS A 65 -7.22 -2.14 4.47
N LEU A 66 -6.01 -2.52 4.07
CA LEU A 66 -5.75 -3.81 3.40
C LEU A 66 -5.18 -4.89 4.30
N ARG A 67 -5.22 -4.68 5.62
CA ARG A 67 -4.76 -5.65 6.63
C ARG A 67 -3.33 -6.12 6.33
N ILE A 68 -2.43 -5.19 6.13
CA ILE A 68 -1.01 -5.46 5.96
C ILE A 68 -0.39 -5.75 7.34
N HIS A 69 0.44 -6.78 7.40
CA HIS A 69 1.36 -7.03 8.50
C HIS A 69 2.66 -6.27 8.20
N ILE A 70 3.17 -5.56 9.20
CA ILE A 70 4.38 -4.74 9.10
C ILE A 70 5.38 -5.27 10.12
N ASP A 71 6.63 -5.46 9.71
CA ASP A 71 7.75 -5.75 10.58
C ASP A 71 8.75 -4.60 10.54
N CYS A 72 8.81 -3.83 11.63
CA CYS A 72 9.70 -2.68 11.73
C CYS A 72 11.16 -3.06 11.97
N ALA A 73 11.46 -4.27 12.47
CA ALA A 73 12.84 -4.70 12.69
C ALA A 73 13.53 -5.05 11.37
N PHE A 74 12.75 -5.53 10.39
CA PHE A 74 13.26 -5.90 9.06
C PHE A 74 12.80 -4.96 7.94
N LEU A 75 12.08 -3.88 8.26
CA LEU A 75 11.59 -2.87 7.31
C LEU A 75 10.82 -3.49 6.13
N CYS A 76 9.95 -4.45 6.43
CA CYS A 76 9.23 -5.22 5.42
C CYS A 76 7.74 -5.35 5.77
N ALA A 77 6.95 -5.69 4.74
CA ALA A 77 5.50 -5.84 4.88
C ALA A 77 4.96 -7.02 4.05
N MET A 78 3.82 -7.58 4.49
CA MET A 78 3.10 -8.63 3.75
C MET A 78 1.60 -8.57 4.01
N PRO A 79 0.75 -9.12 3.12
CA PRO A 79 -0.67 -9.30 3.43
C PRO A 79 -0.84 -10.22 4.64
N ARG A 80 -1.65 -9.83 5.63
CA ARG A 80 -1.86 -10.62 6.86
C ARG A 80 -2.32 -12.04 6.61
N ASP A 81 -3.08 -12.29 5.54
CA ASP A 81 -3.59 -13.62 5.20
C ASP A 81 -2.49 -14.60 4.77
N LEU A 82 -1.30 -14.10 4.39
CA LEU A 82 -0.11 -14.88 4.04
C LEU A 82 0.85 -15.09 5.22
N PHE A 83 0.67 -14.32 6.30
CA PHE A 83 1.53 -14.42 7.48
C PHE A 83 1.49 -15.84 8.06
N GLY A 84 2.67 -16.44 8.24
CA GLY A 84 2.85 -17.81 8.73
C GLY A 84 2.52 -18.93 7.72
N LYS A 85 2.06 -18.59 6.50
CA LYS A 85 1.81 -19.56 5.43
C LYS A 85 2.90 -19.59 4.39
N ASN A 86 3.51 -18.44 4.10
CA ASN A 86 4.66 -18.34 3.21
C ASN A 86 5.64 -17.29 3.74
N PRO A 87 6.74 -17.69 4.40
CA PRO A 87 7.71 -16.77 4.96
C PRO A 87 8.50 -16.00 3.89
N ASP A 88 8.47 -16.41 2.62
CA ASP A 88 9.23 -15.76 1.55
C ASP A 88 8.44 -14.64 0.83
N ASP A 89 7.17 -14.41 1.21
CA ASP A 89 6.31 -13.41 0.56
C ASP A 89 6.44 -11.98 1.14
N TRP A 90 7.38 -11.76 2.05
CA TRP A 90 7.68 -10.41 2.52
C TRP A 90 8.11 -9.50 1.38
N THR A 91 7.70 -8.25 1.46
CA THR A 91 8.13 -7.19 0.56
C THR A 91 8.97 -6.23 1.37
N ASP A 92 10.25 -6.14 1.05
CA ASP A 92 11.13 -5.14 1.64
C ASP A 92 10.94 -3.77 0.97
N GLY A 93 11.40 -2.75 1.71
CA GLY A 93 11.60 -1.39 1.21
C GLY A 93 13.03 -1.07 0.81
N SER A 94 13.95 -2.05 0.89
CA SER A 94 15.40 -1.82 0.89
C SER A 94 16.05 -1.77 -0.49
N ASP A 95 15.31 -1.97 -1.59
CA ASP A 95 15.88 -1.83 -2.95
C ASP A 95 16.27 -0.38 -3.33
N LEU A 96 16.36 0.53 -2.36
CA LEU A 96 16.93 1.86 -2.56
C LEU A 96 18.17 1.97 -1.70
N ASP A 97 19.23 2.54 -2.28
CA ASP A 97 20.39 3.07 -1.54
C ASP A 97 19.97 4.28 -0.70
N THR A 98 18.98 4.10 0.19
CA THR A 98 18.47 5.09 1.13
C THR A 98 18.76 4.63 2.54
N ASP A 99 19.37 5.50 3.33
CA ASP A 99 19.59 5.29 4.76
C ASP A 99 18.36 5.73 5.58
N ASP A 100 17.26 6.17 4.94
CA ASP A 100 16.02 6.58 5.59
C ASP A 100 15.08 5.39 5.80
N GLU A 101 15.11 4.81 7.01
CA GLU A 101 14.24 3.71 7.42
C GLU A 101 12.74 4.03 7.30
N TYR A 102 12.34 5.30 7.45
CA TYR A 102 10.95 5.71 7.26
C TYR A 102 10.54 5.61 5.79
N GLU A 103 11.43 5.99 4.87
CA GLU A 103 11.20 5.80 3.43
C GLU A 103 11.11 4.32 3.08
N SER A 104 12.03 3.50 3.58
CA SER A 104 12.01 2.06 3.38
C SER A 104 10.68 1.47 3.86
N MET A 105 10.24 1.83 5.07
CA MET A 105 8.98 1.31 5.60
C MET A 105 7.77 1.73 4.76
N ARG A 106 7.65 3.01 4.39
CA ARG A 106 6.59 3.48 3.50
C ARG A 106 6.58 2.69 2.19
N ARG A 107 7.75 2.48 1.58
CA ARG A 107 7.88 1.71 0.33
C ARG A 107 7.52 0.24 0.49
N ALA A 108 7.92 -0.42 1.57
CA ALA A 108 7.55 -1.80 1.86
C ALA A 108 6.02 -1.98 1.88
N ILE A 109 5.33 -1.09 2.59
CA ILE A 109 3.87 -1.06 2.66
C ILE A 109 3.27 -0.83 1.26
N VAL A 110 3.67 0.23 0.58
CA VAL A 110 3.08 0.62 -0.71
C VAL A 110 3.32 -0.46 -1.78
N ARG A 111 4.51 -1.09 -1.80
CA ARG A 111 4.82 -2.20 -2.70
C ARG A 111 3.96 -3.43 -2.43
N THR A 112 3.79 -3.79 -1.15
CA THR A 112 2.90 -4.89 -0.76
C THR A 112 1.47 -4.63 -1.23
N VAL A 113 0.97 -3.42 -1.00
CA VAL A 113 -0.37 -2.99 -1.39
C VAL A 113 -0.51 -2.97 -2.93
N ALA A 114 0.51 -2.51 -3.64
CA ALA A 114 0.54 -2.54 -5.10
C ALA A 114 0.58 -3.97 -5.66
N LYS A 115 1.24 -4.94 -5.01
CA LYS A 115 1.17 -6.36 -5.39
C LYS A 115 -0.28 -6.88 -5.32
N ILE A 116 -1.03 -6.55 -4.26
CA ILE A 116 -2.46 -6.88 -4.16
C ILE A 116 -3.25 -6.23 -5.30
N GLY A 117 -2.99 -4.94 -5.55
CA GLY A 117 -3.60 -4.20 -6.64
C GLY A 117 -3.33 -4.85 -7.99
N LYS A 118 -2.09 -5.30 -8.25
CA LYS A 118 -1.68 -6.04 -9.45
C LYS A 118 -2.50 -7.32 -9.63
N SER A 119 -2.66 -8.11 -8.58
CA SER A 119 -3.40 -9.38 -8.60
C SER A 119 -4.90 -9.21 -8.85
N LYS A 120 -5.53 -8.11 -8.42
CA LYS A 120 -6.95 -7.81 -8.76
C LYS A 120 -7.19 -7.72 -10.29
N CYS A 121 -6.16 -7.52 -11.11
CA CYS A 121 -6.26 -7.48 -12.57
C CYS A 121 -5.95 -8.82 -13.27
N ALA A 122 -5.47 -9.84 -12.55
CA ALA A 122 -5.27 -11.15 -13.16
C ALA A 122 -6.64 -11.78 -13.44
N PRO A 123 -6.89 -12.36 -14.63
CA PRO A 123 -8.14 -13.07 -14.90
C PRO A 123 -8.37 -14.13 -13.80
N ALA A 124 -9.63 -14.27 -13.37
CA ALA A 124 -10.11 -15.00 -12.20
C ALA A 124 -9.82 -16.53 -12.14
N ASN A 125 -8.79 -17.02 -12.83
CA ASN A 125 -8.44 -18.43 -12.95
C ASN A 125 -7.42 -18.93 -11.92
N LEU A 126 -7.33 -18.30 -10.75
CA LEU A 126 -6.52 -18.82 -9.63
C LEU A 126 -7.28 -18.80 -8.29
N GLN A 127 -8.56 -19.18 -8.30
CA GLN A 127 -9.35 -19.45 -7.09
C GLN A 127 -9.77 -20.93 -7.01
N ALA A 128 -8.90 -21.85 -7.42
CA ALA A 128 -9.06 -23.26 -7.12
C ALA A 128 -8.02 -23.69 -6.08
N SER A 129 -8.50 -23.98 -4.87
CA SER A 129 -7.83 -24.74 -3.78
C SER A 129 -7.41 -23.95 -2.54
N ILE A 130 -8.38 -23.31 -1.88
CA ILE A 130 -8.35 -23.27 -0.41
C ILE A 130 -9.74 -23.69 0.09
N LYS A 131 -9.96 -25.01 0.22
CA LYS A 131 -11.07 -25.51 1.02
C LYS A 131 -10.82 -25.05 2.46
N ARG A 132 -11.73 -24.24 3.00
CA ARG A 132 -11.79 -23.98 4.45
C ARG A 132 -11.81 -25.34 5.18
N PRO A 133 -10.93 -25.60 6.16
CA PRO A 133 -11.11 -26.75 7.02
C PRO A 133 -12.42 -26.57 7.81
N ALA A 134 -13.22 -27.63 7.86
CA ALA A 134 -14.47 -27.64 8.61
C ALA A 134 -14.21 -27.35 10.08
N GLU A 135 -15.00 -26.46 10.68
CA GLU A 135 -14.95 -26.20 12.11
C GLU A 135 -15.23 -27.51 12.87
N PRO A 136 -14.43 -27.86 13.89
CA PRO A 136 -14.71 -29.02 14.71
C PRO A 136 -16.01 -28.76 15.47
N GLY A 137 -17.07 -29.46 15.09
CA GLY A 137 -18.37 -29.40 15.74
C GLY A 137 -18.23 -29.69 17.24
N VAL A 138 -18.68 -28.73 18.04
CA VAL A 138 -18.85 -28.89 19.49
C VAL A 138 -19.86 -30.02 19.71
N LYS A 139 -19.40 -31.16 20.21
CA LYS A 139 -20.28 -32.22 20.70
C LYS A 139 -20.68 -31.88 22.15
N GLY A 140 -21.98 -31.74 22.38
CA GLY A 140 -22.58 -31.84 23.71
C GLY A 140 -22.65 -33.30 24.18
#